data_AF-A0AA87XPR6-F1
#
_entry.id   AF-A0AA87XPR6-F1
#
_cell.length_a   1.000
_cell.length_b   1.000
_cell.length_c   1.000
_cell.angle_alpha   90.00
_cell.angle_beta   90.00
_cell.angle_gamma   90.00
#
_symmetry.space_group_name_H-M   'P 1'
#
loop_
_entity.id
_entity.type
_entity.pdbx_description
1 polymer ?
#
loop_
_entity_poly.entity_id
_entity_poly.type
_entity_poly.pdbx_seq_one_letter_code
_entity_poly.pdbx_strand_id
1 'polypeptide(L)' 'MLPMTTIEINLPRDLAEEAGEMGLLKSQVVAELLRDEIRRRTFSDLLQHGGYAANGLAAVDEPDRTVPPRRRKG' A
#
# COMPACT_ATOMS: atom_id res chain seq x y z
N MET A 1 -22.59 10.45 -6.25
CA MET A 1 -22.55 9.12 -5.60
C MET A 1 -21.46 8.32 -6.27
N LEU A 2 -20.51 7.75 -5.52
CA LEU A 2 -19.55 6.80 -6.10
C LEU A 2 -20.32 5.55 -6.59
N PRO A 3 -19.89 4.89 -7.67
CA PRO A 3 -20.58 3.70 -8.16
C PRO A 3 -20.52 2.57 -7.12
N MET A 4 -21.66 1.92 -6.90
CA MET A 4 -21.77 0.72 -6.07
C MET A 4 -21.54 -0.51 -6.94
N THR A 5 -20.75 -1.45 -6.43
CA THR A 5 -20.51 -2.76 -7.06
C THR A 5 -20.89 -3.85 -6.08
N THR A 6 -21.60 -4.87 -6.57
CA THR A 6 -21.98 -6.06 -5.79
C THR A 6 -21.01 -7.19 -6.09
N ILE A 7 -20.56 -7.89 -5.03
CA ILE A 7 -19.70 -9.07 -5.12
C ILE A 7 -20.45 -10.23 -4.49
N GLU A 8 -20.53 -11.35 -5.20
CA GLU A 8 -21.06 -12.61 -4.68
C GLU A 8 -19.90 -13.54 -4.32
N ILE A 9 -19.95 -14.13 -3.12
CA ILE A 9 -18.95 -15.07 -2.64
C ILE A 9 -19.63 -16.32 -2.10
N ASN A 10 -19.04 -17.47 -2.38
CA ASN A 10 -19.44 -18.75 -1.78
C ASN A 10 -18.55 -19.03 -0.58
N LEU A 11 -19.16 -19.29 0.56
CA LEU A 11 -18.47 -19.64 1.81
C LEU A 11 -19.02 -20.98 2.32
N PRO A 12 -18.19 -21.78 3.01
CA PRO A 12 -18.70 -22.86 3.84
C PRO A 12 -19.76 -22.34 4.81
N ARG A 13 -20.83 -23.11 5.02
CA ARG A 13 -21.96 -22.72 5.88
C ARG A 13 -21.49 -22.25 7.25
N ASP A 14 -20.71 -23.08 7.94
CA ASP A 14 -20.28 -22.83 9.31
C ASP A 14 -19.49 -21.52 9.42
N LEU A 15 -18.63 -21.24 8.44
CA LEU A 15 -17.87 -19.99 8.37
C LEU A 15 -18.77 -18.77 8.12
N ALA A 16 -19.78 -18.91 7.27
CA ALA A 16 -20.74 -17.84 7.01
C ALA A 16 -21.61 -17.54 8.24
N GLU A 17 -22.01 -18.58 8.99
CA GLU A 17 -22.78 -18.45 10.22
C GLU A 17 -21.95 -17.74 11.30
N GLU A 18 -20.74 -18.20 11.58
CA GLU A 18 -19.82 -17.56 12.56
C GLU A 18 -19.50 -16.10 12.18
N ALA A 19 -19.13 -15.84 10.92
CA ALA A 19 -18.85 -14.49 10.45
C ALA A 19 -20.10 -13.59 10.50
N GLY A 20 -21.29 -14.16 10.30
CA GLY A 20 -22.57 -13.48 10.44
C GLY A 20 -22.84 -13.06 11.88
N GLU A 21 -22.67 -13.97 12.84
CA GLU A 21 -22.83 -13.70 14.28
C GLU A 21 -21.85 -12.62 14.77
N MET A 22 -20.63 -12.63 14.25
CA MET A 22 -19.61 -11.60 14.56
C MET A 22 -19.85 -10.28 13.81
N GLY A 23 -20.83 -10.20 12.92
CA GLY A 23 -21.14 -9.00 12.13
C GLY A 23 -20.12 -8.67 11.04
N LEU A 24 -19.24 -9.62 10.68
CA LEU A 24 -18.17 -9.44 9.70
C LEU A 24 -18.70 -9.42 8.25
N LEU A 25 -19.90 -9.96 8.02
CA LEU A 25 -20.54 -9.98 6.70
C LEU A 25 -21.28 -8.66 6.34
N LYS A 26 -21.25 -7.65 7.20
CA LYS A 26 -21.78 -6.32 6.86
C LYS A 26 -20.96 -5.72 5.73
N SER A 27 -21.61 -5.14 4.73
CA SER A 27 -20.95 -4.57 3.54
C SER A 27 -19.83 -3.58 3.86
N GLN A 28 -20.00 -2.79 4.92
CA GLN A 28 -18.99 -1.85 5.41
C GLN A 28 -17.74 -2.57 5.93
N VAL A 29 -17.92 -3.61 6.74
CA VAL A 29 -16.83 -4.39 7.33
C VAL A 29 -16.10 -5.19 6.25
N VAL A 30 -16.83 -5.83 5.33
CA VAL A 30 -16.22 -6.53 4.18
C VAL A 30 -15.39 -5.56 3.33
N ALA A 31 -15.86 -4.33 3.11
CA ALA A 31 -15.11 -3.33 2.36
C ALA A 31 -13.81 -2.91 3.07
N GLU A 32 -13.82 -2.79 4.40
CA GLU A 32 -12.60 -2.52 5.19
C GLU A 32 -11.61 -3.67 5.12
N LEU A 33 -12.08 -4.90 5.32
CA LEU A 33 -11.24 -6.11 5.21
C LEU A 33 -10.60 -6.23 3.83
N LEU A 34 -11.35 -5.96 2.76
CA LEU A 34 -10.82 -5.96 1.39
C LEU A 34 -9.77 -4.87 1.18
N ARG A 35 -9.98 -3.65 1.69
CA ARG A 35 -8.99 -2.56 1.60
C ARG A 35 -7.70 -2.91 2.33
N ASP A 36 -7.81 -3.48 3.52
CA ASP A 36 -6.66 -3.89 4.32
C ASP A 36 -5.87 -4.99 3.62
N GLU A 37 -6.56 -5.96 3.03
CA GLU A 37 -5.92 -7.03 2.28
C GLU A 37 -5.22 -6.53 1.01
N ILE A 38 -5.86 -5.63 0.26
CA ILE A 38 -5.23 -4.97 -0.90
C ILE A 38 -3.95 -4.25 -0.45
N ARG A 39 -4.01 -3.48 0.64
CA ARG A 39 -2.85 -2.74 1.16
C ARG A 39 -1.73 -3.69 1.57
N ARG A 40 -2.06 -4.79 2.27
CA ARG A 40 -1.08 -5.81 2.68
C ARG A 40 -0.40 -6.45 1.46
N ARG A 41 -1.16 -6.81 0.43
CA ARG A 41 -0.62 -7.39 -0.81
C ARG A 41 0.26 -6.41 -1.56
N THR A 42 -0.20 -5.17 -1.78
CA THR A 42 0.61 -4.14 -2.45
C THR A 42 1.92 -3.89 -1.72
N PHE A 43 1.90 -3.81 -0.38
CA PHE A 43 3.14 -3.63 0.38
C PHE A 43 4.06 -4.86 0.32
N SER A 44 3.50 -6.07 0.42
CA SER A 44 4.25 -7.31 0.24
C SER A 44 4.91 -7.36 -1.14
N ASP A 45 4.17 -7.03 -2.20
CA ASP A 45 4.68 -7.01 -3.57
C ASP A 45 5.80 -5.97 -3.73
N LEU A 46 5.67 -4.79 -3.12
CA LEU A 46 6.73 -3.77 -3.11
C LEU A 46 7.98 -4.23 -2.36
N LEU A 47 7.87 -4.99 -1.28
CA LEU A 47 9.04 -5.55 -0.60
C LEU A 47 9.69 -6.68 -1.40
N GLN A 48 8.87 -7.56 -2.00
CA GLN A 48 9.33 -8.69 -2.80
C GLN A 48 9.97 -8.24 -4.13
N HIS A 49 9.45 -7.18 -4.76
CA HIS A 49 9.97 -6.65 -6.01
C HIS A 49 10.91 -5.44 -5.84
N GLY A 50 10.83 -4.72 -4.72
CA GLY A 50 11.69 -3.56 -4.39
C GLY A 50 12.98 -3.93 -3.64
N GLY A 51 13.09 -5.16 -3.14
CA GLY A 51 14.30 -5.69 -2.47
C GLY A 51 15.54 -5.81 -3.37
N TYR A 52 15.40 -5.65 -4.69
CA TYR A 52 16.52 -5.55 -5.64
C TYR A 52 16.73 -4.14 -6.22
N ALA A 53 15.85 -3.17 -5.91
CA ALA A 53 15.91 -1.81 -6.45
C ALA A 53 16.26 -0.74 -5.40
N ALA A 54 16.38 -1.11 -4.12
CA ALA A 54 16.75 -0.20 -3.04
C ALA A 54 18.27 0.07 -2.92
N ASN A 55 19.06 -0.14 -3.98
CA ASN A 55 20.46 0.27 -4.06
C ASN A 55 20.73 1.28 -5.19
N GLY A 56 19.68 1.87 -5.79
CA GLY A 56 19.80 2.51 -7.09
C GLY A 56 19.61 4.02 -7.19
N LEU A 57 18.77 4.68 -6.38
CA LEU A 57 18.43 6.10 -6.63
C LEU A 57 18.12 6.87 -5.34
N ALA A 58 19.12 6.96 -4.46
CA ALA A 58 19.29 8.11 -3.58
C ALA A 58 20.33 9.07 -4.18
N ALA A 59 20.18 9.42 -5.46
CA ALA A 59 20.78 10.62 -6.00
C ALA A 59 19.69 11.69 -5.93
N VAL A 60 19.51 12.25 -4.72
CA VAL A 60 18.78 13.50 -4.57
C VAL A 60 19.58 14.54 -5.34
N ASP A 61 19.00 14.97 -6.45
CA ASP A 61 19.40 16.11 -7.26
C ASP A 61 19.52 17.33 -6.32
N GLU A 62 20.74 17.70 -5.93
CA GLU A 62 21.00 18.93 -5.18
C GLU A 62 20.87 20.09 -6.17
N PRO A 63 19.92 21.03 -5.96
CA PRO A 63 19.78 22.16 -6.84
C PRO A 63 20.97 23.11 -6.69
N ASP A 64 21.68 23.28 -7.79
CA ASP A 64 22.53 24.41 -8.18
C ASP A 64 22.51 25.59 -7.19
N ARG A 65 23.48 25.60 -6.26
CA ARG A 65 23.87 26.80 -5.52
C ARG A 65 25.24 27.23 -5.97
N THR A 66 25.24 28.06 -7.00
CA THR A 66 26.29 29.00 -7.34
C THR A 66 26.81 29.73 -6.10
N VAL A 67 28.03 29.39 -5.66
CA VAL A 67 28.82 30.16 -4.69
C VAL A 67 30.22 30.38 -5.29
N PRO A 68 30.73 31.63 -5.39
CA PRO A 68 31.94 31.94 -6.15
C PRO A 68 33.22 31.46 -5.45
N PRO A 69 34.33 31.26 -6.19
CA PRO A 69 35.55 30.66 -5.65
C PRO A 69 36.28 31.67 -4.75
N ARG A 70 36.25 31.45 -3.44
CA ARG A 70 37.05 32.22 -2.48
C ARG A 70 38.44 31.59 -2.38
N ARG A 71 39.30 31.96 -3.33
CA ARG A 71 40.73 31.61 -3.39
C ARG A 71 41.43 32.14 -2.13
N ARG A 72 41.94 31.25 -1.28
CA ARG A 72 42.84 31.61 -0.17
C ARG A 72 43.97 30.59 -0.05
N LYS A 73 45.19 31.12 -0.16
CA LYS A 73 46.49 30.64 0.33
C LYS A 73 47.33 29.76 -0.61
N GLY A 74 48.57 30.23 -0.80
CA GLY A 74 49.62 29.74 -1.67
C GLY A 74 50.41 30.93 -2.16
#